data_AF-A0A820C2I5-F1
#
_entry.id   AF-A0A820C2I5-F1
#
_cell.length_a   1.000
_cell.length_b   1.000
_cell.length_c   1.000
_cell.angle_alpha   90.00
_cell.angle_beta   90.00
_cell.angle_gamma   90.00
#
_symmetry.space_group_name_H-M   'P 1'
#
loop_
_entity.id
_entity.type
_entity.pdbx_description
1 polymer ?
#
loop_
_entity_poly.entity_id
_entity_poly.type
_entity_poly.pdbx_seq_one_letter_code
_entity_poly.pdbx_strand_id
1 'polypeptide(L)'
;MEMKGNHATTRNKAILSRYLALPQPDNKVMTTYIWIDGSGENLRGNILLYVEAIKAAHDQHPWFGLEQEYTLLDRDRWPFGWSKDGFLHPQGPYYCGVGATQALGRDVVEAHYKACLYSGISICGTNAKVMPAQWEYQVGPCEGIDAADQLWISRYLLLRIAEEFGVQINQFKAGMANCGASIRIPRQVGEDKCGYLEDRRPASNCDPYAVTDIIVRTVCLDEKDPEAVN
;
A
#
# COMPACT_ATOMS: atom_id res chain seq x y z
N MET A 1 36.10 -15.88 -25.22
CA MET A 1 35.56 -14.52 -25.23
C MET A 1 35.07 -14.25 -23.82
N GLU A 2 35.90 -13.61 -22.98
CA GLU A 2 35.56 -13.34 -21.58
C GLU A 2 34.43 -12.30 -21.50
N MET A 3 33.33 -12.66 -20.83
CA MET A 3 32.31 -11.69 -20.43
C MET A 3 32.88 -10.85 -19.29
N LYS A 4 33.21 -9.59 -19.61
CA LYS A 4 33.66 -8.60 -18.63
C LYS A 4 32.58 -8.36 -17.57
N GLY A 5 33.05 -8.33 -16.33
CA GLY A 5 32.25 -8.34 -15.11
C GLY A 5 31.31 -7.15 -14.92
N ASN A 6 30.24 -7.48 -14.22
CA ASN A 6 29.28 -6.65 -13.50
C ASN A 6 29.86 -5.30 -13.05
N HIS A 7 29.49 -4.20 -13.75
CA HIS A 7 29.61 -2.86 -13.19
C HIS A 7 28.44 -2.64 -12.22
N ALA A 8 28.58 -3.17 -11.00
CA ALA A 8 27.75 -2.71 -9.89
C ALA A 8 28.18 -1.27 -9.55
N THR A 9 27.48 -0.28 -10.11
CA THR A 9 27.68 1.13 -9.76
C THR A 9 27.43 1.30 -8.27
N THR A 10 28.52 1.32 -7.49
CA THR A 10 28.45 1.42 -6.04
C THR A 10 28.09 2.87 -5.71
N ARG A 11 26.84 3.12 -5.30
CA ARG A 11 26.39 4.45 -4.83
C ARG A 11 27.32 4.91 -3.69
N ASN A 12 28.02 6.02 -3.88
CA ASN A 12 28.90 6.59 -2.85
C ASN A 12 28.05 7.28 -1.78
N LYS A 13 27.64 6.52 -0.76
CA LYS A 13 26.83 7.00 0.36
C LYS A 13 27.47 8.21 1.07
N ALA A 14 28.80 8.28 1.13
CA ALA A 14 29.50 9.41 1.73
C ALA A 14 29.30 10.73 0.97
N ILE A 15 29.20 10.69 -0.37
CA ILE A 15 28.88 11.89 -1.16
C ILE A 15 27.44 12.34 -0.89
N LEU A 16 26.48 11.41 -0.86
CA LEU A 16 25.08 11.75 -0.57
C LEU A 16 24.92 12.35 0.83
N SER A 17 25.55 11.77 1.84
CA SER A 17 25.53 12.29 3.21
C SER A 17 26.04 13.72 3.32
N ARG A 18 27.02 14.13 2.50
CA ARG A 18 27.52 15.52 2.48
C ARG A 18 26.45 16.52 2.05
N TYR A 19 25.59 16.15 1.10
CA TYR A 19 24.50 17.02 0.63
C TYR A 19 23.30 16.99 1.59
N LEU A 20 22.96 15.83 2.13
CA LEU A 20 21.88 15.69 3.12
C LEU A 20 22.17 16.41 4.45
N ALA A 21 23.46 16.60 4.79
CA ALA A 21 23.89 17.33 5.97
C ALA A 21 23.95 18.86 5.78
N LEU A 22 23.64 19.38 4.58
CA LEU A 22 23.61 20.82 4.36
C LEU A 22 22.50 21.46 5.22
N PRO A 23 22.77 22.59 5.89
CA PRO A 23 21.76 23.25 6.71
C PRO A 23 20.61 23.75 5.85
N GLN A 24 19.40 23.38 6.23
CA GLN A 24 18.18 23.93 5.65
C GLN A 24 17.84 25.25 6.35
N PRO A 25 17.65 26.37 5.63
CA PRO A 25 17.25 27.63 6.26
C PRO A 25 15.89 27.51 6.98
N ASP A 26 15.79 28.07 8.19
CA ASP A 26 14.58 27.95 9.04
C ASP A 26 13.30 28.49 8.38
N ASN A 27 13.44 29.40 7.42
CA ASN A 27 12.33 30.02 6.70
C ASN A 27 12.04 29.38 5.33
N LYS A 28 12.66 28.24 5.01
CA LYS A 28 12.45 27.54 3.74
C LYS A 28 12.17 26.07 3.97
N VAL A 29 11.19 25.56 3.23
CA VAL A 29 10.87 24.14 3.17
C VAL A 29 11.21 23.58 1.79
N MET A 30 11.70 22.34 1.77
CA MET A 30 11.77 21.55 0.54
C MET A 30 10.50 20.72 0.42
N THR A 31 9.73 20.93 -0.64
CA THR A 31 8.50 20.19 -0.89
C THR A 31 8.73 19.15 -1.98
N THR A 32 8.43 17.89 -1.69
CA THR A 32 8.38 16.84 -2.70
C THR A 32 6.98 16.77 -3.28
N TYR A 33 6.83 17.14 -4.56
CA TYR A 33 5.56 16.99 -5.26
C TYR A 33 5.44 15.56 -5.80
N ILE A 34 4.38 14.86 -5.42
CA ILE A 34 4.11 13.48 -5.80
C ILE A 34 2.86 13.49 -6.69
N TRP A 35 2.93 12.86 -7.85
CA TRP A 35 1.80 12.70 -8.75
C TRP A 35 1.78 11.29 -9.32
N ILE A 36 0.60 10.82 -9.67
CA ILE A 36 0.40 9.56 -10.39
C ILE A 36 0.54 9.87 -11.88
N ASP A 37 1.39 9.10 -12.59
CA ASP A 37 1.60 9.28 -14.01
C ASP A 37 0.45 8.71 -14.87
N GLY A 38 0.47 9.00 -16.17
CA GLY A 38 -0.60 8.64 -17.10
C GLY A 38 -0.61 7.18 -17.55
N SER A 39 0.20 6.30 -16.95
CA SER A 39 0.23 4.87 -17.31
C SER A 39 -1.06 4.12 -16.94
N GLY A 40 -1.89 4.70 -16.06
CA GLY A 40 -3.31 4.40 -16.00
C GLY A 40 -4.09 5.43 -16.81
N GLU A 41 -4.29 5.14 -18.10
CA GLU A 41 -5.17 5.93 -18.95
C GLU A 41 -6.55 6.08 -18.25
N ASN A 42 -7.01 7.33 -18.10
CA ASN A 42 -8.22 7.82 -17.41
C ASN A 42 -8.13 8.28 -15.94
N LEU A 43 -7.00 8.15 -15.23
CA LEU A 43 -6.87 8.57 -13.81
C LEU A 43 -7.26 10.04 -13.54
N ARG A 44 -6.85 10.98 -14.40
CA ARG A 44 -7.14 12.42 -14.18
C ARG A 44 -8.63 12.76 -14.32
N GLY A 45 -9.34 12.09 -15.22
CA GLY A 45 -10.79 12.24 -15.35
C GLY A 45 -11.52 11.62 -14.17
N ASN A 46 -11.07 10.42 -13.76
CA ASN A 46 -11.67 9.67 -12.67
C ASN A 46 -11.51 10.35 -11.30
N ILE A 47 -10.38 11.01 -11.03
CA ILE A 47 -10.20 11.76 -9.76
C ILE A 47 -11.14 12.97 -9.68
N LEU A 48 -11.37 13.69 -10.79
CA LEU A 48 -12.31 14.82 -10.79
C LEU A 48 -13.75 14.34 -10.54
N LEU A 49 -14.13 13.25 -11.19
CA LEU A 49 -15.42 12.59 -10.98
C LEU A 49 -15.55 12.08 -9.53
N TYR A 50 -14.48 11.56 -8.94
CA TYR A 50 -14.48 11.13 -7.54
C TYR A 50 -14.70 12.30 -6.57
N VAL A 51 -14.05 13.44 -6.81
CA VAL A 51 -14.26 14.65 -6.00
C VAL A 51 -15.72 15.10 -6.06
N GLU A 52 -16.38 14.98 -7.21
CA GLU A 52 -17.81 15.27 -7.35
C GLU A 52 -18.67 14.28 -6.55
N ALA A 53 -18.37 12.98 -6.62
CA ALA A 53 -19.09 11.95 -5.87
C ALA A 53 -18.97 12.15 -4.35
N ILE A 54 -17.76 12.44 -3.85
CA ILE A 54 -17.53 12.74 -2.42
C ILE A 54 -18.28 13.99 -1.98
N LYS A 55 -18.30 15.05 -2.80
CA LYS A 55 -19.09 16.25 -2.50
C LYS A 55 -20.58 15.96 -2.45
N ALA A 56 -21.09 15.14 -3.38
CA ALA A 56 -22.50 14.75 -3.41
C ALA A 56 -22.89 13.87 -2.21
N ALA A 57 -21.95 13.05 -1.71
CA ALA A 57 -22.15 12.17 -0.56
C ALA A 57 -21.70 12.77 0.78
N HIS A 58 -21.32 14.07 0.83
CA HIS A 58 -20.70 14.70 2.00
C HIS A 58 -21.51 14.51 3.29
N ASP A 59 -22.84 14.68 3.24
CA ASP A 59 -23.70 14.61 4.42
C ASP A 59 -23.78 13.20 5.04
N GLN A 60 -23.27 12.18 4.35
CA GLN A 60 -23.22 10.79 4.82
C GLN A 60 -21.89 10.46 5.52
N HIS A 61 -20.88 11.34 5.45
CA HIS A 61 -19.55 11.16 6.06
C HIS A 61 -18.92 9.78 5.77
N PRO A 62 -18.69 9.41 4.49
CA PRO A 62 -18.20 8.08 4.14
C PRO A 62 -16.77 7.86 4.66
N TRP A 63 -16.57 6.83 5.47
CA TRP A 63 -15.26 6.44 6.02
C TRP A 63 -14.71 5.18 5.36
N PHE A 64 -13.39 5.16 5.17
CA PHE A 64 -12.66 4.03 4.60
C PHE A 64 -11.49 3.62 5.48
N GLY A 65 -11.31 2.31 5.61
CA GLY A 65 -10.07 1.68 6.07
C GLY A 65 -9.53 0.80 4.95
N LEU A 66 -8.26 0.96 4.58
CA LEU A 66 -7.63 0.28 3.47
C LEU A 66 -6.47 -0.59 3.96
N GLU A 67 -6.54 -1.89 3.68
CA GLU A 67 -5.51 -2.88 4.02
C GLU A 67 -4.57 -3.10 2.81
N GLN A 68 -3.33 -2.61 2.91
CA GLN A 68 -2.34 -2.72 1.84
C GLN A 68 -1.40 -3.90 2.08
N GLU A 69 -1.62 -5.00 1.35
CA GLU A 69 -0.66 -6.10 1.26
C GLU A 69 0.47 -5.78 0.27
N TYR A 70 1.69 -6.24 0.56
CA TYR A 70 2.84 -6.14 -0.33
C TYR A 70 3.89 -7.21 -0.03
N THR A 71 4.76 -7.49 -1.00
CA THR A 71 5.86 -8.45 -0.86
C THR A 71 7.20 -7.77 -1.05
N LEU A 72 8.14 -8.02 -0.14
CA LEU A 72 9.53 -7.59 -0.25
C LEU A 72 10.28 -8.51 -1.21
N LEU A 73 11.01 -7.93 -2.17
CA LEU A 73 11.85 -8.64 -3.11
C LEU A 73 13.31 -8.16 -3.03
N ASP A 74 14.25 -9.07 -3.29
CA ASP A 74 15.63 -8.75 -3.64
C ASP A 74 15.70 -7.92 -4.93
N ARG A 75 16.88 -7.38 -5.23
CA ARG A 75 17.15 -6.62 -6.47
C ARG A 75 16.90 -7.42 -7.75
N ASP A 76 17.04 -8.74 -7.68
CA ASP A 76 16.80 -9.65 -8.81
C ASP A 76 15.31 -10.04 -8.94
N ARG A 77 14.41 -9.36 -8.21
CA ARG A 77 12.96 -9.64 -8.14
C ARG A 77 12.59 -11.01 -7.56
N TRP A 78 13.48 -11.57 -6.76
CA TRP A 78 13.22 -12.79 -5.98
C TRP A 78 12.67 -12.42 -4.60
N PRO A 79 11.75 -13.18 -3.99
CA PRO A 79 11.28 -12.89 -2.64
C PRO A 79 12.42 -12.75 -1.63
N PHE A 80 12.39 -11.66 -0.85
CA PHE A 80 13.48 -11.27 0.03
C PHE A 80 13.75 -12.35 1.10
N GLY A 81 15.01 -12.77 1.22
CA GLY A 81 15.43 -13.78 2.21
C GLY A 81 15.01 -15.23 1.90
N TRP A 82 14.42 -15.49 0.72
CA TRP A 82 14.14 -16.86 0.27
C TRP A 82 15.39 -17.56 -0.25
N SER A 83 15.49 -18.87 -0.02
CA SER A 83 16.49 -19.71 -0.69
C SER A 83 16.33 -19.62 -2.21
N LYS A 84 17.45 -19.63 -2.96
CA LYS A 84 17.42 -19.67 -4.43
C LYS A 84 17.11 -21.08 -4.96
N ASP A 85 17.26 -22.10 -4.13
CA ASP A 85 17.00 -23.50 -4.48
C ASP A 85 15.53 -23.93 -4.31
N GLY A 86 14.64 -23.03 -3.86
CA GLY A 86 13.21 -23.30 -3.80
C GLY A 86 12.44 -22.58 -2.70
N PHE A 87 11.19 -22.99 -2.53
CA PHE A 87 10.26 -22.43 -1.54
C PHE A 87 10.79 -22.60 -0.11
N LEU A 88 10.63 -21.55 0.71
CA LEU A 88 10.75 -21.66 2.15
C LEU A 88 9.70 -22.62 2.72
N HIS A 89 9.91 -23.11 3.94
CA HIS A 89 9.07 -24.09 4.65
C HIS A 89 7.55 -23.86 4.50
N PRO A 90 6.70 -24.90 4.68
CA PRO A 90 5.25 -24.80 4.53
C PRO A 90 4.62 -23.59 5.23
N GLN A 91 3.54 -23.05 4.65
CA GLN A 91 2.77 -21.96 5.25
C GLN A 91 2.37 -22.30 6.70
N GLY A 92 2.51 -21.34 7.61
CA GLY A 92 2.20 -21.54 9.03
C GLY A 92 2.94 -20.60 9.98
N PRO A 93 4.28 -20.64 10.05
CA PRO A 93 5.04 -19.91 11.08
C PRO A 93 5.21 -18.41 10.80
N TYR A 94 4.79 -17.94 9.61
CA TYR A 94 5.09 -16.58 9.13
C TYR A 94 4.05 -15.54 9.53
N TYR A 95 2.77 -15.91 9.58
CA TYR A 95 1.70 -14.98 9.92
C TYR A 95 1.86 -14.49 11.36
N CYS A 96 2.02 -13.18 11.53
CA CYS A 96 2.39 -12.56 12.81
C CYS A 96 3.64 -13.18 13.48
N GLY A 97 4.51 -13.82 12.68
CA GLY A 97 5.69 -14.53 13.17
C GLY A 97 6.75 -13.60 13.76
N VAL A 98 7.56 -14.13 14.67
CA VAL A 98 8.71 -13.44 15.27
C VAL A 98 9.93 -14.36 15.18
N GLY A 99 11.08 -13.80 14.83
CA GLY A 99 12.33 -14.54 14.65
C GLY A 99 12.96 -14.28 13.29
N ALA A 100 14.27 -14.55 13.20
CA ALA A 100 15.08 -14.22 12.03
C ALA A 100 14.68 -14.99 10.77
N THR A 101 14.02 -16.14 10.91
CA THR A 101 13.57 -16.98 9.78
C THR A 101 12.09 -16.84 9.46
N GLN A 102 11.33 -16.15 10.31
CA GLN A 102 9.89 -15.95 10.17
C GLN A 102 9.54 -14.54 9.70
N ALA A 103 10.20 -13.52 10.24
CA ALA A 103 9.86 -12.11 10.04
C ALA A 103 10.88 -11.37 9.18
N LEU A 104 10.95 -11.75 7.90
CA LEU A 104 11.92 -11.21 6.95
C LEU A 104 11.61 -9.74 6.57
N GLY A 105 12.58 -8.85 6.74
CA GLY A 105 12.48 -7.43 6.36
C GLY A 105 11.67 -6.55 7.33
N ARG A 106 11.59 -6.94 8.61
CA ARG A 106 10.90 -6.17 9.66
C ARG A 106 11.45 -4.75 9.83
N ASP A 107 12.73 -4.53 9.58
CA ASP A 107 13.39 -3.22 9.62
C ASP A 107 12.76 -2.23 8.63
N VAL A 108 12.45 -2.66 7.41
CA VAL A 108 11.73 -1.85 6.41
C VAL A 108 10.32 -1.51 6.90
N VAL A 109 9.63 -2.48 7.50
CA VAL A 109 8.26 -2.33 8.02
C VAL A 109 8.22 -1.34 9.18
N GLU A 110 9.12 -1.46 10.14
CA GLU A 110 9.19 -0.57 11.30
C GLU A 110 9.59 0.86 10.92
N ALA A 111 10.54 1.00 9.98
CA ALA A 111 10.91 2.31 9.43
C ALA A 111 9.73 2.96 8.71
N HIS A 112 9.01 2.20 7.88
CA HIS A 112 7.81 2.66 7.19
C HIS A 112 6.70 3.08 8.15
N TYR A 113 6.43 2.27 9.18
CA TYR A 113 5.42 2.59 10.17
C TYR A 113 5.71 3.92 10.86
N LYS A 114 6.97 4.12 11.31
CA LYS A 114 7.39 5.38 11.94
C LYS A 114 7.33 6.57 10.99
N ALA A 115 7.70 6.38 9.72
CA ALA A 115 7.62 7.44 8.72
C ALA A 115 6.16 7.86 8.44
N CYS A 116 5.23 6.90 8.38
CA CYS A 116 3.80 7.18 8.25
C CYS A 116 3.27 7.98 9.44
N LEU A 117 3.55 7.54 10.67
CA LEU A 117 3.17 8.28 11.88
C LEU A 117 3.73 9.71 11.88
N TYR A 118 5.02 9.87 11.56
CA TYR A 118 5.68 11.17 11.51
C TYR A 118 5.06 12.10 10.44
N SER A 119 4.63 11.53 9.33
CA SER A 119 4.03 12.27 8.21
C SER A 119 2.55 12.59 8.42
N GLY A 120 1.97 12.21 9.57
CA GLY A 120 0.55 12.42 9.86
C GLY A 120 -0.40 11.48 9.11
N ILE A 121 0.10 10.37 8.57
CA ILE A 121 -0.73 9.33 7.96
C ILE A 121 -1.44 8.56 9.07
N SER A 122 -2.74 8.34 8.92
CA SER A 122 -3.60 7.54 9.79
C SER A 122 -3.31 6.04 9.67
N ILE A 123 -2.05 5.64 9.81
CA ILE A 123 -1.66 4.23 9.87
C ILE A 123 -2.19 3.63 11.17
N CYS A 124 -2.94 2.55 11.09
CA CYS A 124 -3.62 1.95 12.25
C CYS A 124 -3.10 0.55 12.61
N GLY A 125 -2.27 -0.06 11.77
CA GLY A 125 -1.73 -1.38 12.06
C GLY A 125 -0.74 -1.89 11.02
N THR A 126 -0.06 -2.98 11.38
CA THR A 126 0.77 -3.78 10.48
C THR A 126 0.88 -5.21 10.99
N ASN A 127 1.03 -6.16 10.07
CA ASN A 127 1.28 -7.56 10.40
C ASN A 127 2.08 -8.26 9.30
N ALA A 128 2.86 -9.27 9.71
CA ALA A 128 3.42 -10.23 8.77
C ALA A 128 2.29 -11.09 8.19
N LYS A 129 2.31 -11.32 6.88
CA LYS A 129 1.32 -12.13 6.18
C LYS A 129 1.74 -13.60 6.12
N VAL A 130 0.89 -14.41 5.48
CA VAL A 130 1.04 -15.87 5.44
C VAL A 130 2.25 -16.29 4.59
N MET A 131 2.56 -15.54 3.53
CA MET A 131 3.76 -15.76 2.72
C MET A 131 4.98 -15.11 3.39
N PRO A 132 6.13 -15.80 3.53
CA PRO A 132 7.33 -15.17 4.04
C PRO A 132 7.78 -13.98 3.18
N ALA A 133 8.25 -12.91 3.83
CA ALA A 133 8.56 -11.60 3.24
C ALA A 133 7.34 -10.82 2.70
N GLN A 134 6.13 -11.33 2.91
CA GLN A 134 4.89 -10.59 2.66
C GLN A 134 4.42 -9.92 3.94
N TRP A 135 3.97 -8.68 3.80
CA TRP A 135 3.53 -7.82 4.89
C TRP A 135 2.25 -7.09 4.51
N GLU A 136 1.59 -6.56 5.52
CA GLU A 136 0.43 -5.69 5.37
C GLU A 136 0.55 -4.51 6.33
N TYR A 137 0.03 -3.36 5.90
CA TYR A 137 -0.25 -2.23 6.77
C TYR A 137 -1.66 -1.72 6.48
N GLN A 138 -2.29 -1.11 7.47
CA GLN A 138 -3.64 -0.57 7.35
C GLN A 138 -3.63 0.96 7.51
N VAL A 139 -4.37 1.65 6.65
CA VAL A 139 -4.57 3.12 6.69
C VAL A 139 -6.06 3.38 6.92
N GLY A 140 -6.38 4.17 7.94
CA GLY A 140 -7.73 4.62 8.26
C GLY A 140 -8.12 4.38 9.72
N PRO A 141 -9.37 4.73 10.10
CA PRO A 141 -10.40 5.27 9.21
C PRO A 141 -10.06 6.69 8.72
N CYS A 142 -10.30 6.93 7.44
CA CYS A 142 -10.18 8.25 6.81
C CYS A 142 -11.50 8.60 6.11
N GLU A 143 -11.88 9.88 6.12
CA GLU A 143 -13.11 10.34 5.50
C GLU A 143 -12.90 10.74 4.04
N GLY A 144 -13.75 10.21 3.16
CA GLY A 144 -13.75 10.52 1.74
C GLY A 144 -12.37 10.41 1.08
N ILE A 145 -11.94 11.50 0.45
CA ILE A 145 -10.72 11.54 -0.37
C ILE A 145 -9.44 11.29 0.42
N ASP A 146 -9.43 11.61 1.72
CA ASP A 146 -8.26 11.46 2.58
C ASP A 146 -7.77 10.01 2.63
N ALA A 147 -8.67 9.03 2.49
CA ALA A 147 -8.30 7.62 2.46
C ALA A 147 -7.37 7.30 1.29
N ALA A 148 -7.70 7.79 0.10
CA ALA A 148 -6.93 7.55 -1.11
C ALA A 148 -5.63 8.36 -1.12
N ASP A 149 -5.68 9.63 -0.72
CA ASP A 149 -4.50 10.50 -0.59
C ASP A 149 -3.46 9.86 0.33
N GLN A 150 -3.89 9.47 1.53
CA GLN A 150 -2.99 8.90 2.52
C GLN A 150 -2.45 7.53 2.11
N LEU A 151 -3.26 6.68 1.44
CA LEU A 151 -2.74 5.42 0.93
C LEU A 151 -1.68 5.66 -0.15
N TRP A 152 -1.87 6.60 -1.08
CA TRP A 152 -0.87 6.93 -2.10
C TRP A 152 0.43 7.45 -1.50
N ILE A 153 0.35 8.36 -0.52
CA ILE A 153 1.55 8.87 0.17
C ILE A 153 2.23 7.76 0.98
N SER A 154 1.48 6.90 1.66
CA SER A 154 2.05 5.76 2.39
C SER A 154 2.79 4.78 1.47
N ARG A 155 2.27 4.52 0.26
CA ARG A 155 2.92 3.70 -0.77
C ARG A 155 4.22 4.35 -1.25
N TYR A 156 4.21 5.67 -1.46
CA TYR A 156 5.41 6.41 -1.80
C TYR A 156 6.49 6.27 -0.71
N LEU A 157 6.13 6.51 0.56
CA LEU A 157 7.07 6.36 1.68
C LEU A 157 7.64 4.94 1.77
N LEU A 158 6.81 3.91 1.57
CA LEU A 158 7.25 2.51 1.54
C LEU A 158 8.30 2.28 0.45
N LEU A 159 8.06 2.76 -0.77
CA LEU A 159 9.01 2.63 -1.89
C LEU A 159 10.31 3.39 -1.62
N ARG A 160 10.23 4.60 -1.04
CA ARG A 160 11.41 5.40 -0.68
C ARG A 160 12.28 4.70 0.36
N ILE A 161 11.65 4.15 1.40
CA ILE A 161 12.36 3.42 2.46
C ILE A 161 12.95 2.13 1.90
N ALA A 162 12.17 1.35 1.14
CA ALA A 162 12.65 0.15 0.48
C ALA A 162 13.93 0.41 -0.36
N GLU A 163 13.98 1.54 -1.08
CA GLU A 163 15.17 1.94 -1.84
C GLU A 163 16.43 2.10 -0.96
N GLU A 164 16.29 2.64 0.26
CA GLU A 164 17.40 2.82 1.21
C GLU A 164 17.95 1.49 1.72
N PHE A 165 17.05 0.53 1.97
CA PHE A 165 17.38 -0.84 2.35
C PHE A 165 17.80 -1.71 1.16
N GLY A 166 17.66 -1.21 -0.08
CA GLY A 166 18.06 -1.91 -1.28
C GLY A 166 17.14 -3.08 -1.66
N VAL A 167 15.90 -3.07 -1.17
CA VAL A 167 14.85 -4.05 -1.48
C VAL A 167 13.83 -3.43 -2.43
N GLN A 168 13.11 -4.26 -3.18
CA GLN A 168 12.01 -3.86 -4.04
C GLN A 168 10.68 -4.22 -3.40
N ILE A 169 9.64 -3.45 -3.72
CA ILE A 169 8.27 -3.71 -3.29
C ILE A 169 7.48 -4.21 -4.49
N ASN A 170 6.79 -5.33 -4.33
CA ASN A 170 5.82 -5.80 -5.30
C ASN A 170 4.42 -5.78 -4.68
N GLN A 171 3.49 -5.14 -5.38
CA GLN A 171 2.08 -5.08 -5.03
C GLN A 171 1.25 -6.19 -5.71
N PHE A 172 1.87 -7.11 -6.45
CA PHE A 172 1.14 -8.18 -7.14
C PHE A 172 0.81 -9.35 -6.21
N LYS A 173 -0.46 -9.76 -6.19
CA LYS A 173 -0.89 -11.08 -5.74
C LYS A 173 -0.89 -12.04 -6.94
N ALA A 174 -0.05 -13.07 -6.91
CA ALA A 174 -0.31 -14.27 -7.71
C ALA A 174 -1.17 -15.22 -6.86
N GLY A 175 -2.48 -15.25 -7.15
CA GLY A 175 -3.40 -16.21 -6.54
C GLY A 175 -4.84 -15.92 -6.96
N MET A 176 -5.52 -16.93 -7.52
CA MET A 176 -6.96 -16.87 -7.77
C MET A 176 -7.69 -16.56 -6.47
N ALA A 177 -8.48 -15.49 -6.48
CA ALA A 177 -9.36 -15.11 -5.39
C ALA A 177 -10.26 -16.28 -4.99
N ASN A 178 -10.01 -16.89 -3.84
CA ASN A 178 -11.09 -17.43 -3.01
C ASN A 178 -10.63 -17.77 -1.59
N CYS A 179 -11.22 -17.11 -0.58
CA CYS A 179 -11.29 -17.56 0.81
C CYS A 179 -12.53 -16.91 1.50
N GLY A 180 -13.75 -17.19 1.00
CA GLY A 180 -14.97 -17.16 1.83
C GLY A 180 -16.16 -16.31 1.35
N ALA A 181 -15.97 -15.07 0.89
CA ALA A 181 -17.02 -14.17 0.37
C ALA A 181 -16.40 -12.89 -0.23
N SER A 182 -17.05 -12.27 -1.21
CA SER A 182 -16.62 -11.00 -1.82
C SER A 182 -16.73 -9.82 -0.86
N ILE A 183 -17.85 -9.75 -0.11
CA ILE A 183 -18.07 -8.79 0.97
C ILE A 183 -18.13 -9.56 2.29
N ARG A 184 -17.48 -9.04 3.33
CA ARG A 184 -17.53 -9.59 4.69
C ARG A 184 -18.14 -8.57 5.64
N ILE A 185 -19.10 -9.02 6.46
CA ILE A 185 -19.57 -8.27 7.63
C ILE A 185 -18.86 -8.86 8.85
N PRO A 186 -18.07 -8.09 9.60
CA PRO A 186 -17.43 -8.58 10.82
C PRO A 186 -18.46 -9.12 11.82
N ARG A 187 -18.11 -10.17 12.55
CA ARG A 187 -19.02 -10.81 13.52
C ARG A 187 -19.58 -9.79 14.52
N GLN A 188 -18.71 -8.92 15.05
CA GLN A 188 -19.08 -7.86 16.00
C GLN A 188 -20.11 -6.89 15.40
N VAL A 189 -19.94 -6.50 14.12
CA VAL A 189 -20.89 -5.62 13.42
C VAL A 189 -22.27 -6.28 13.30
N GLY A 190 -22.31 -7.59 13.04
CA GLY A 190 -23.56 -8.35 13.01
C GLY A 190 -24.24 -8.45 14.39
N GLU A 191 -23.45 -8.53 15.46
CA GLU A 191 -23.94 -8.57 16.84
C GLU A 191 -24.46 -7.20 17.32
N ASP A 192 -23.70 -6.14 17.05
CA ASP A 192 -24.03 -4.77 17.45
C ASP A 192 -25.08 -4.12 16.56
N LYS A 193 -25.34 -4.69 15.37
CA LYS A 193 -26.23 -4.17 14.34
C LYS A 193 -25.84 -2.77 13.83
N CYS A 194 -24.58 -2.39 14.01
CA CYS A 194 -23.97 -1.19 13.47
C CYS A 194 -22.47 -1.41 13.24
N GLY A 195 -21.86 -0.64 12.33
CA GLY A 195 -20.45 -0.73 12.01
C GLY A 195 -20.19 -0.62 10.51
N TYR A 196 -19.30 -1.45 9.98
CA TYR A 196 -18.81 -1.37 8.61
C TYR A 196 -18.87 -2.73 7.87
N LEU A 197 -18.71 -2.68 6.56
CA LEU A 197 -18.49 -3.85 5.70
C LEU A 197 -17.06 -3.83 5.15
N GLU A 198 -16.58 -5.00 4.74
CA GLU A 198 -15.28 -5.12 4.08
C GLU A 198 -15.45 -5.67 2.67
N ASP A 199 -15.04 -4.88 1.68
CA ASP A 199 -14.91 -5.34 0.30
C ASP A 199 -13.54 -5.99 0.09
N ARG A 200 -13.55 -7.29 -0.20
CA ARG A 200 -12.33 -8.11 -0.33
C ARG A 200 -11.96 -8.36 -1.80
N ARG A 201 -12.63 -7.67 -2.74
CA ARG A 201 -12.39 -7.77 -4.18
C ARG A 201 -11.19 -6.95 -4.68
N PRO A 202 -10.90 -5.74 -4.15
CA PRO A 202 -9.79 -4.94 -4.64
C PRO A 202 -8.45 -5.67 -4.52
N ALA A 203 -7.67 -5.64 -5.61
CA ALA A 203 -6.31 -6.16 -5.60
C ALA A 203 -5.35 -5.19 -4.89
N SER A 204 -4.22 -5.68 -4.39
CA SER A 204 -3.22 -4.87 -3.68
C SER A 204 -2.58 -3.76 -4.53
N ASN A 205 -2.65 -3.86 -5.87
CA ASN A 205 -2.18 -2.83 -6.81
C ASN A 205 -3.30 -1.90 -7.31
N CYS A 206 -4.49 -1.95 -6.72
CA CYS A 206 -5.59 -1.07 -7.13
C CYS A 206 -5.26 0.41 -6.92
N ASP A 207 -5.91 1.26 -7.72
CA ASP A 207 -5.99 2.69 -7.44
C ASP A 207 -7.05 2.94 -6.35
N PRO A 208 -6.67 3.44 -5.15
CA PRO A 208 -7.64 3.72 -4.11
C PRO A 208 -8.64 4.80 -4.49
N TYR A 209 -8.33 5.73 -5.39
CA TYR A 209 -9.32 6.72 -5.86
C TYR A 209 -10.45 6.01 -6.60
N ALA A 210 -10.12 5.14 -7.57
CA ALA A 210 -11.12 4.38 -8.32
C ALA A 210 -11.96 3.45 -7.41
N VAL A 211 -11.33 2.78 -6.44
CA VAL A 211 -12.03 1.87 -5.52
C VAL A 211 -12.97 2.62 -4.59
N THR A 212 -12.53 3.72 -4.00
CA THR A 212 -13.38 4.51 -3.10
C THR A 212 -14.49 5.22 -3.87
N ASP A 213 -14.22 5.71 -5.08
CA ASP A 213 -15.22 6.33 -5.96
C ASP A 213 -16.38 5.39 -6.27
N ILE A 214 -16.08 4.19 -6.78
CA ILE A 214 -17.14 3.25 -7.16
C ILE A 214 -17.97 2.81 -5.94
N ILE A 215 -17.36 2.69 -4.76
CA ILE A 215 -18.09 2.38 -3.54
C ILE A 215 -19.03 3.54 -3.16
N VAL A 216 -18.57 4.79 -3.20
CA VAL A 216 -19.42 5.95 -2.87
C VAL A 216 -20.56 6.08 -3.86
N ARG A 217 -20.28 5.98 -5.16
CA ARG A 217 -21.30 6.06 -6.22
C ARG A 217 -22.39 5.01 -6.05
N THR A 218 -21.99 3.75 -5.85
CA THR A 218 -22.94 2.65 -5.70
C THR A 218 -23.69 2.69 -4.36
N VAL A 219 -23.01 2.97 -3.25
CA VAL A 219 -23.60 2.82 -1.90
C VAL A 219 -24.29 4.09 -1.43
N CYS A 220 -23.68 5.26 -1.66
CA CYS A 220 -24.17 6.55 -1.14
C CYS A 220 -25.07 7.28 -2.14
N LEU A 221 -24.85 7.09 -3.45
CA LEU A 221 -25.55 7.82 -4.51
C LEU A 221 -26.54 6.96 -5.33
N ASP A 222 -26.61 5.65 -5.08
CA ASP A 222 -27.43 4.68 -5.83
C ASP A 222 -27.23 4.77 -7.36
N GLU A 223 -26.01 5.13 -7.77
CA GLU A 223 -25.64 5.13 -9.18
C GLU A 223 -25.50 3.69 -9.67
N LYS A 224 -26.20 3.39 -10.76
CA LYS A 224 -26.09 2.11 -11.46
C LYS A 224 -25.14 2.25 -12.61
N ASP A 225 -24.29 1.25 -12.79
CA ASP A 225 -23.46 1.15 -13.98
C ASP A 225 -24.38 1.14 -15.23
N PRO A 226 -24.24 2.12 -16.15
CA PRO A 226 -25.01 2.15 -17.38
C PRO A 226 -24.83 0.88 -18.23
N GLU A 227 -23.72 0.16 -18.08
CA GLU A 227 -23.43 -1.09 -18.79
C GLU A 227 -23.97 -2.34 -18.08
N ALA A 228 -24.38 -2.25 -16.81
CA ALA A 228 -24.97 -3.37 -16.06
C ALA A 228 -26.45 -3.62 -16.37
N VAL A 229 -27.05 -2.83 -17.26
CA VAL A 229 -28.39 -3.05 -17.82
C VAL A 229 -28.24 -3.61 -19.23
N ASN A 230 -27.80 -4.87 -19.36
CA ASN A 230 -28.04 -5.77 -20.50
C ASN A 230 -27.69 -7.22 -20.15
#